data_AF-A0A961TD52-F1
#
_entry.id   AF-A0A961TD52-F1
#
_cell.length_a   1.000
_cell.length_b   1.000
_cell.length_c   1.000
_cell.angle_alpha   90.00
_cell.angle_beta   90.00
_cell.angle_gamma   90.00
#
_symmetry.space_group_name_H-M   'P 1'
#
loop_
_entity.id
_entity.type
_entity.pdbx_description
1 polymer ?
#
loop_
_entity_poly.entity_id
_entity_poly.type
_entity_poly.pdbx_seq_one_letter_code
_entity_poly.pdbx_strand_id
1 'polypeptide(L)'
;MTYCVGLRLDRGIIFASDTRTNAGFDNIACFRKMHVFENKGDRTIVLLTAGNLAVTQSVISLLNESIAQADGGESANLMNVSTLFQAARLVGAALREVHRT
;
A
#
# COMPACT_ATOMS: atom_id res chain seq x y z
N MET A 1 8.21 11.52 -12.49
CA MET A 1 9.43 10.97 -11.87
C MET A 1 9.01 10.52 -10.49
N THR A 2 9.20 9.24 -10.16
CA THR A 2 8.65 8.62 -8.95
C THR A 2 9.79 8.04 -8.13
N TYR A 3 9.93 8.48 -6.88
CA TYR A 3 10.96 8.02 -5.97
C TYR A 3 10.46 7.89 -4.54
N CYS A 4 10.70 6.72 -3.97
CA CYS A 4 10.30 6.31 -2.64
C CYS A 4 11.48 5.61 -1.95
N VAL A 5 11.66 5.85 -0.65
CA VAL A 5 12.71 5.23 0.17
C VAL A 5 12.15 4.78 1.52
N GLY A 6 12.57 3.59 1.96
CA GLY A 6 12.31 3.05 3.29
C GLY A 6 13.60 2.56 3.93
N LEU A 7 13.88 2.98 5.15
CA LEU A 7 15.10 2.66 5.90
C LEU A 7 14.74 1.93 7.19
N ARG A 8 15.27 0.72 7.39
CA ARG A 8 15.16 -0.02 8.65
C ARG A 8 16.41 0.21 9.49
N LEU A 9 16.23 0.73 10.68
CA LEU A 9 17.27 1.04 11.65
C LEU A 9 17.02 0.25 12.93
N ASP A 10 18.03 0.13 13.80
CA ASP A 10 17.87 -0.52 15.10
C ASP A 10 16.85 0.20 16.00
N ARG A 11 16.73 1.52 15.84
CA ARG A 11 15.82 2.38 16.61
C ARG A 11 14.42 2.52 16.01
N GLY A 12 14.19 2.05 14.78
CA GLY A 12 12.91 2.25 14.10
C GLY A 12 13.01 2.26 12.58
N ILE A 13 12.01 2.85 11.93
CA ILE A 13 11.88 2.83 10.47
C ILE A 13 11.58 4.25 9.97
N ILE A 14 12.22 4.65 8.88
CA ILE A 14 11.99 5.96 8.21
C ILE A 14 11.46 5.69 6.81
N PHE A 15 10.43 6.44 6.41
CA PHE A 15 9.88 6.40 5.06
C PHE A 15 9.84 7.81 4.47
N ALA A 16 10.15 7.94 3.18
CA ALA A 16 9.95 9.16 2.42
C ALA A 16 9.51 8.83 0.99
N SER A 17 8.64 9.66 0.44
CA SER A 17 8.14 9.51 -0.94
C SER A 17 7.88 10.87 -1.56
N ASP A 18 8.26 11.04 -2.82
CA ASP A 18 7.85 12.21 -3.61
C ASP A 18 6.38 12.09 -4.08
N THR A 19 5.83 13.14 -4.71
CA THR A 19 4.43 13.15 -5.17
C THR A 19 4.26 13.35 -6.67
N ARG A 20 5.31 13.65 -7.43
CA ARG A 20 5.21 13.89 -8.88
C ARG A 20 4.90 12.56 -9.58
N THR A 21 3.85 12.51 -10.39
CA THR A 21 3.42 11.26 -11.03
C THR A 21 3.03 11.53 -12.48
N ASN A 22 3.38 10.60 -13.38
CA ASN A 22 2.86 10.60 -14.74
C ASN A 22 1.48 9.89 -14.71
N ALA A 23 0.42 10.64 -14.99
CA ALA A 23 -0.96 10.18 -14.97
C ALA A 23 -1.55 9.98 -16.38
N GLY A 24 -0.73 10.10 -17.42
CA GLY A 24 -1.16 9.99 -18.82
C GLY A 24 -0.32 10.87 -19.74
N PHE A 25 -0.63 10.82 -21.04
CA PHE A 25 -0.01 11.68 -22.03
C PHE A 25 -0.22 13.16 -21.65
N ASP A 26 0.89 13.91 -21.55
CA ASP A 26 0.96 15.31 -21.11
C ASP A 26 0.24 15.62 -19.78
N ASN A 27 0.12 14.61 -18.90
CA ASN A 27 -0.49 14.77 -17.59
C ASN A 27 0.50 14.40 -16.48
N ILE A 28 1.18 15.40 -15.93
CA ILE A 28 2.03 15.27 -14.74
C ILE A 28 1.34 15.98 -13.58
N ALA A 29 1.01 15.23 -12.54
CA ALA A 29 0.25 15.74 -11.40
C ALA A 29 0.81 15.21 -10.07
N CYS A 30 0.26 15.74 -8.97
CA CYS A 30 0.64 15.36 -7.61
C CYS A 30 -0.28 14.26 -7.08
N PHE A 31 0.26 13.08 -6.83
CA PHE A 31 -0.45 11.98 -6.18
C PHE A 31 0.34 11.49 -4.98
N ARG A 32 -0.36 11.18 -3.88
CA ARG A 32 0.22 10.58 -2.68
C ARG A 32 0.75 9.19 -3.03
N LYS A 33 1.97 8.89 -2.60
CA LYS A 33 2.61 7.58 -2.77
C LYS A 33 2.85 6.82 -1.47
N MET A 34 2.59 7.44 -0.32
CA MET A 34 2.72 6.84 1.00
C MET A 34 1.34 6.64 1.60
N HIS A 35 1.01 5.39 1.95
CA HIS A 35 -0.26 5.00 2.54
C HIS A 35 0.01 4.37 3.91
N VAL A 36 -0.70 4.81 4.93
CA VAL A 36 -0.53 4.35 6.31
C VAL A 36 -1.79 3.61 6.74
N PHE A 37 -1.62 2.36 7.16
CA PHE A 37 -2.67 1.53 7.77
C PHE A 37 -2.31 1.41 9.26
N GLU A 38 -3.13 1.99 10.13
CA GLU A 38 -2.82 2.11 11.55
C GLU A 38 -3.97 1.58 12.41
N ASN A 39 -3.62 0.69 13.35
CA ASN A 39 -4.41 0.38 14.53
C ASN A 39 -3.61 0.82 15.76
N LYS A 40 -4.02 1.94 16.37
CA LYS A 40 -3.23 2.61 17.42
C LYS A 40 -2.95 1.66 18.59
N GLY A 41 -1.68 1.53 18.95
CA GLY A 41 -1.22 0.68 20.05
C GLY A 41 -1.05 -0.80 19.68
N ASP A 42 -1.44 -1.22 18.47
CA ASP A 42 -1.28 -2.60 17.98
C ASP A 42 -0.29 -2.64 16.80
N ARG A 43 -0.60 -1.95 15.69
CA ARG A 43 0.21 -2.02 14.46
C ARG A 43 0.18 -0.73 13.64
N THR A 44 1.27 -0.50 12.94
CA THR A 44 1.37 0.52 11.89
C THR A 44 2.07 -0.10 10.68
N ILE A 45 1.40 -0.11 9.53
CA ILE A 45 1.94 -0.60 8.26
C ILE A 45 1.99 0.58 7.28
N VAL A 46 3.16 0.82 6.69
CA VAL A 46 3.35 1.85 5.67
C VAL A 46 3.62 1.20 4.34
N LEU A 47 2.86 1.57 3.32
CA LEU A 47 3.01 1.11 1.94
C LEU A 47 3.40 2.28 1.03
N LEU A 48 4.52 2.13 0.32
CA LEU A 48 5.01 3.09 -0.67
C LEU A 48 4.72 2.58 -2.08
N THR A 49 4.26 3.44 -2.98
CA THR A 49 3.88 3.06 -4.36
C THR A 49 4.83 3.66 -5.40
N ALA A 50 5.04 2.93 -6.49
CA ALA A 50 5.78 3.35 -7.67
C ALA A 50 5.28 2.61 -8.92
N GLY A 51 5.50 3.18 -10.10
CA GLY A 51 5.08 2.59 -11.38
C GLY A 51 3.78 3.19 -11.92
N ASN A 52 2.95 2.36 -12.56
CA ASN A 52 1.71 2.79 -13.21
C ASN A 52 0.67 3.24 -12.15
N LEU A 53 0.20 4.48 -12.28
CA LEU A 53 -0.71 5.09 -11.32
C LEU A 53 -2.01 4.29 -11.17
N ALA A 54 -2.64 3.89 -12.27
CA ALA A 54 -3.90 3.13 -12.24
C ALA A 54 -3.72 1.81 -11.49
N VAL A 55 -2.66 1.06 -11.79
CA VAL A 55 -2.35 -0.20 -11.09
C VAL A 55 -2.17 0.03 -9.60
N THR A 56 -1.36 1.02 -9.21
CA THR A 56 -1.10 1.28 -7.79
C THR A 56 -2.35 1.73 -7.04
N GLN A 57 -3.22 2.53 -7.66
CA GLN A 57 -4.49 2.95 -7.07
C GLN A 57 -5.45 1.77 -6.90
N SER A 58 -5.57 0.90 -7.91
CA SER A 58 -6.41 -0.30 -7.82
C SER A 58 -5.96 -1.24 -6.70
N VAL A 59 -4.65 -1.44 -6.52
CA VAL A 59 -4.11 -2.24 -5.40
C VAL A 59 -4.50 -1.63 -4.06
N ILE A 60 -4.34 -0.31 -3.89
CA ILE A 60 -4.73 0.39 -2.65
C ILE A 60 -6.23 0.27 -2.41
N SER A 61 -7.06 0.41 -3.44
CA SER A 61 -8.51 0.26 -3.33
C SER A 61 -8.92 -1.15 -2.86
N LEU A 62 -8.37 -2.20 -3.47
CA LEU A 62 -8.66 -3.59 -3.07
C LEU A 62 -8.24 -3.87 -1.62
N LEU A 63 -7.10 -3.33 -1.18
CA LEU A 63 -6.64 -3.50 0.20
C LEU A 63 -7.57 -2.79 1.19
N ASN A 64 -8.05 -1.58 0.86
CA ASN A 64 -9.02 -0.87 1.70
C ASN A 64 -10.39 -1.55 1.72
N GLU A 65 -10.85 -2.05 0.58
CA GLU A 65 -12.11 -2.80 0.48
C GLU A 65 -12.06 -4.07 1.33
N SER A 66 -10.95 -4.82 1.25
CA SER A 66 -10.71 -6.00 2.09
C SER A 66 -10.72 -5.70 3.59
N ILE A 67 -10.28 -4.50 4.00
CA ILE A 67 -10.37 -4.06 5.39
C ILE A 67 -11.83 -3.69 5.74
N ALA A 68 -12.52 -2.97 4.86
CA ALA A 68 -13.89 -2.50 5.11
C ALA A 68 -14.93 -3.63 5.14
N GLN A 69 -14.73 -4.68 4.35
CA GLN A 69 -15.61 -5.85 4.26
C GLN A 69 -15.32 -6.92 5.32
N ALA A 70 -14.37 -6.69 6.22
CA ALA A 70 -14.01 -7.64 7.26
C ALA A 70 -15.05 -7.64 8.40
N ASP A 71 -16.28 -8.04 8.09
CA ASP A 71 -17.31 -8.33 9.10
C ASP A 71 -16.92 -9.59 9.87
N GLY A 72 -16.67 -9.46 11.18
CA GLY A 72 -16.40 -10.59 12.07
C GLY A 72 -14.99 -11.20 12.00
N GLY A 73 -14.07 -10.65 11.18
CA GLY A 73 -12.65 -11.04 11.18
C GLY A 73 -12.31 -12.32 10.42
N GLU A 74 -13.23 -12.90 9.65
CA GLU A 74 -12.99 -14.17 8.93
C GLU A 74 -12.05 -14.02 7.71
N SER A 75 -12.06 -12.86 7.04
CA SER A 75 -11.21 -12.61 5.87
C SER A 75 -9.89 -11.92 6.23
N ALA A 76 -8.76 -12.49 5.77
CA ALA A 76 -7.43 -11.93 6.01
C ALA A 76 -7.21 -10.58 5.30
N ASN A 77 -6.81 -9.56 6.05
CA ASN A 77 -6.51 -8.20 5.59
C ASN A 77 -5.33 -7.61 6.38
N LEU A 78 -4.87 -6.41 6.02
CA LEU A 78 -3.69 -5.78 6.65
C LEU A 78 -3.87 -5.53 8.16
N MET A 79 -5.10 -5.43 8.64
CA MET A 79 -5.43 -5.13 10.04
C MET A 79 -5.51 -6.38 10.92
N ASN A 80 -5.60 -7.60 10.36
CA ASN A 80 -5.74 -8.83 11.14
C ASN A 80 -4.67 -9.91 10.89
N VAL A 81 -3.82 -9.78 9.86
CA VAL A 81 -2.70 -10.72 9.64
C VAL A 81 -1.73 -10.73 10.81
N SER A 82 -1.10 -11.88 11.09
CA SER A 82 -0.25 -12.05 12.27
C SER A 82 1.21 -11.62 12.06
N THR A 83 1.64 -11.45 10.80
CA THR A 83 3.03 -11.09 10.48
C THR A 83 3.11 -10.11 9.31
N LEU A 84 4.17 -9.30 9.28
CA LEU A 84 4.46 -8.42 8.13
C LEU A 84 4.70 -9.21 6.84
N PHE A 85 5.17 -10.45 6.93
CA PHE A 85 5.31 -11.35 5.79
C PHE A 85 3.95 -11.70 5.16
N GLN A 86 2.94 -11.99 5.98
CA GLN A 86 1.58 -12.19 5.49
C GLN A 86 0.99 -10.91 4.89
N ALA A 87 1.25 -9.75 5.50
CA ALA A 87 0.87 -8.46 4.90
C ALA A 87 1.48 -8.27 3.51
N ALA A 88 2.78 -8.57 3.34
CA ALA A 88 3.44 -8.53 2.04
C ALA A 88 2.81 -9.51 1.02
N ARG A 89 2.40 -10.70 1.47
CA ARG A 89 1.66 -11.66 0.61
C ARG A 89 0.31 -11.11 0.16
N LEU A 90 -0.44 -10.43 1.03
CA LEU A 90 -1.70 -9.79 0.68
C LEU A 90 -1.51 -8.69 -0.37
N VAL A 91 -0.53 -7.81 -0.19
CA VAL A 91 -0.19 -6.78 -1.18
C VAL A 91 0.19 -7.42 -2.53
N GLY A 92 1.01 -8.48 -2.51
CA GLY A 92 1.36 -9.21 -3.74
C GLY A 92 0.18 -9.94 -4.40
N ALA A 93 -0.78 -10.42 -3.62
CA ALA A 93 -2.01 -11.03 -4.14
C ALA A 93 -2.90 -9.98 -4.81
N ALA A 94 -3.13 -8.82 -4.16
CA ALA A 94 -3.86 -7.70 -4.74
C ALA A 94 -3.21 -7.20 -6.03
N LEU A 95 -1.88 -7.08 -6.07
CA LEU A 95 -1.15 -6.70 -7.29
C LEU A 95 -1.37 -7.68 -8.44
N ARG A 96 -1.35 -8.99 -8.17
CA ARG A 96 -1.61 -10.01 -9.20
C ARG A 96 -3.05 -9.98 -9.67
N GLU A 97 -4.00 -9.73 -8.78
CA GLU A 97 -5.42 -9.62 -9.14
C GLU A 97 -5.65 -8.45 -10.11
N VAL A 98 -5.07 -7.28 -9.82
CA VAL A 98 -5.15 -6.13 -10.72
C VAL A 98 -4.55 -6.41 -12.11
N HIS A 99 -3.50 -7.23 -12.20
CA HIS A 99 -2.89 -7.59 -13.50
C HIS A 99 -3.66 -8.67 -14.28
N ARG A 100 -4.60 -9.38 -13.66
CA ARG A 100 -5.45 -10.35 -14.37
C ARG A 100 -6.61 -9.67 -15.12
N THR A 101 -6.90 -8.43 -14.76
CA THR A 101 -8.00 -7.63 -15.32
C THR A 101 -7.48 -6.77 -16.46
#